data_AF-A0A6S6T473-F1
#
_entry.id   AF-A0A6S6T473-F1
#
_cell.length_a   1.000
_cell.length_b   1.000
_cell.length_c   1.000
_cell.angle_alpha   90.00
_cell.angle_beta   90.00
_cell.angle_gamma   90.00
#
_symmetry.space_group_name_H-M   'P 1'
#
loop_
_entity.id
_entity.type
_entity.pdbx_description
1 polymer ?
#
loop_
_entity_poly.entity_id
_entity_poly.type
_entity_poly.pdbx_seq_one_letter_code
_entity_poly.pdbx_strand_id
1 'polypeptide(L)'
;MSYNRQHAIYPDNFPESWASGWGEDEYGLWMAFTYKGARQQFRWCEPGTFMMGSPESEAERFDRETQHEVTLSKGFWIADTTVT
;
A
#
# COMPACT_ATOMS: atom_id res chain seq x y z
N MET A 1 -22.26 4.28 -7.65
CA MET A 1 -21.89 3.44 -6.49
C MET A 1 -20.37 3.40 -6.47
N SER A 2 -19.72 4.07 -5.50
CA SER A 2 -18.27 3.92 -5.34
C SER A 2 -18.01 2.55 -4.74
N TYR A 3 -17.12 1.78 -5.35
CA TYR A 3 -16.62 0.54 -4.77
C TYR A 3 -15.48 0.92 -3.83
N ASN A 4 -15.79 1.05 -2.53
CA ASN A 4 -14.73 1.22 -1.54
C ASN A 4 -13.96 -0.11 -1.43
N ARG A 5 -12.63 -0.04 -1.46
CA ARG A 5 -11.79 -1.20 -1.19
C ARG A 5 -12.08 -1.74 0.21
N GLN A 6 -12.63 -2.95 0.29
CA GLN A 6 -12.81 -3.64 1.56
C GLN A 6 -11.54 -4.42 1.93
N HIS A 7 -10.99 -4.14 3.10
CA HIS A 7 -9.89 -4.92 3.66
C HIS A 7 -10.43 -6.11 4.47
N ALA A 8 -9.82 -7.26 4.29
CA ALA A 8 -10.12 -8.44 5.11
C ALA A 8 -9.28 -8.46 6.40
N ILE A 9 -8.05 -7.93 6.32
CA ILE A 9 -7.11 -7.88 7.43
C ILE A 9 -6.76 -6.42 7.68
N TYR A 10 -7.00 -5.98 8.90
CA TYR A 10 -6.76 -4.61 9.37
C TYR A 10 -5.42 -4.53 10.10
N PRO A 11 -4.78 -3.35 10.16
CA PRO A 11 -3.64 -3.11 11.04
C PRO A 11 -4.01 -3.35 12.51
N ASP A 12 -3.07 -3.90 13.30
CA ASP A 12 -3.29 -4.16 14.73
C ASP A 12 -3.59 -2.87 15.52
N ASN A 13 -2.95 -1.75 15.14
CA ASN A 13 -3.17 -0.44 15.70
C ASN A 13 -3.62 0.53 14.60
N PHE A 14 -4.82 1.10 14.74
CA PHE A 14 -5.31 2.16 13.86
C PHE A 14 -6.32 3.07 14.57
N PRO A 15 -6.12 4.40 14.49
CA PRO A 15 -4.93 5.07 13.96
C PRO A 15 -3.71 4.86 14.87
N GLU A 16 -2.53 4.96 14.27
CA GLU A 16 -1.29 5.04 15.05
C GLU A 16 -1.22 6.34 15.86
N SER A 17 -0.54 6.33 17.01
CA SER A 17 -0.47 7.48 17.92
C SER A 17 0.17 8.73 17.32
N TRP A 18 1.00 8.57 16.30
CA TRP A 18 1.65 9.65 15.56
C TRP A 18 0.78 10.20 14.41
N ALA A 19 -0.36 9.58 14.12
CA ALA A 19 -1.20 9.97 12.99
C ALA A 19 -1.79 11.37 13.20
N SER A 20 -1.47 12.26 12.27
CA SER A 20 -2.04 13.61 12.16
C SER A 20 -3.40 13.66 11.44
N GLY A 21 -3.86 12.53 10.93
CA GLY A 21 -5.15 12.33 10.29
C GLY A 21 -5.26 10.90 9.76
N TRP A 22 -6.47 10.38 9.61
CA TRP A 22 -6.73 9.00 9.21
C TRP A 22 -8.17 8.86 8.70
N GLY A 23 -8.43 7.79 7.96
CA GLY A 23 -9.75 7.48 7.46
C GLY A 23 -9.75 6.34 6.46
N GLU A 24 -10.84 6.23 5.72
CA GLU A 24 -11.03 5.28 4.63
C GLU A 24 -11.61 6.03 3.44
N ASP A 25 -11.09 5.75 2.24
CA ASP A 25 -11.62 6.26 0.97
C ASP A 25 -11.78 5.11 -0.04
N GLU A 26 -11.99 5.43 -1.32
CA GLU A 26 -12.17 4.40 -2.36
C GLU A 26 -10.96 3.47 -2.51
N TYR A 27 -9.76 3.91 -2.11
CA TYR A 27 -8.51 3.14 -2.16
C TYR A 27 -8.24 2.32 -0.88
N GLY A 28 -9.09 2.45 0.14
CA GLY A 28 -8.99 1.73 1.42
C GLY A 28 -8.50 2.61 2.56
N LEU A 29 -7.89 1.98 3.58
CA LEU A 29 -7.44 2.69 4.78
C LEU A 29 -6.24 3.59 4.47
N TRP A 30 -6.28 4.78 5.06
CA TRP A 30 -5.17 5.72 5.04
C TRP A 30 -4.92 6.34 6.40
N MET A 31 -3.66 6.70 6.63
CA MET A 31 -3.27 7.59 7.73
C MET A 31 -2.15 8.52 7.29
N ALA A 32 -1.98 9.63 7.99
CA ALA A 32 -1.06 10.67 7.59
C ALA A 32 -0.13 11.09 8.73
N PHE A 33 1.13 11.32 8.38
CA PHE A 33 2.13 11.95 9.24
C PHE A 33 2.31 13.40 8.81
N THR A 34 2.31 14.33 9.76
CA THR A 34 2.57 15.75 9.49
C THR A 34 3.76 16.22 10.31
N TYR A 35 4.77 16.76 9.65
CA TYR A 35 5.97 17.30 10.29
C TYR A 35 6.32 18.66 9.69
N LYS A 36 6.38 19.69 10.53
CA LYS A 36 6.71 21.08 10.14
C LYS A 36 5.91 21.59 8.92
N GLY A 37 4.63 21.22 8.84
CA GLY A 37 3.73 21.60 7.74
C GLY A 37 3.81 20.71 6.50
N ALA A 38 4.79 19.82 6.38
CA ALA A 38 4.82 18.78 5.36
C ALA A 38 3.93 17.60 5.78
N ARG A 39 3.11 17.08 4.86
CA ARG A 39 2.17 15.99 5.12
C ARG A 39 2.45 14.83 4.17
N GLN A 40 2.71 13.64 4.72
CA GLN A 40 2.80 12.39 3.97
C GLN A 40 1.63 11.49 4.33
N GLN A 41 0.88 11.05 3.32
CA GLN A 41 -0.16 10.03 3.49
C GLN A 41 0.44 8.64 3.24
N PHE A 42 -0.10 7.65 3.95
CA PHE A 42 0.25 6.24 3.85
C PHE A 42 -1.01 5.42 3.61
N ARG A 43 -0.87 4.36 2.81
CA ARG A 43 -1.92 3.41 2.46
C ARG A 43 -1.66 2.06 3.11
N TRP A 44 -2.71 1.43 3.62
CA TRP A 44 -2.61 0.08 4.17
C TRP A 44 -2.56 -0.94 3.03
N CYS A 45 -1.45 -1.67 2.96
CA CYS A 45 -1.33 -2.86 2.15
C CYS A 45 -1.55 -4.07 3.05
N GLU A 46 -2.68 -4.75 2.88
CA GLU A 46 -2.99 -5.96 3.64
C GLU A 46 -2.01 -7.11 3.29
N PRO A 47 -1.76 -8.06 4.22
CA PRO A 47 -1.01 -9.26 3.89
C PRO A 47 -1.66 -9.99 2.71
N GLY A 48 -0.84 -10.59 1.85
CA GLY A 48 -1.35 -11.27 0.67
C GLY A 48 -0.28 -11.94 -0.17
N THR A 49 -0.75 -12.65 -1.18
CA THR A 49 0.07 -13.36 -2.16
C THR A 49 -0.20 -12.77 -3.54
N PHE A 50 0.86 -12.51 -4.30
CA PHE A 50 0.76 -11.97 -5.66
C PHE A 50 1.88 -12.50 -6.55
N MET A 51 1.70 -12.39 -7.87
CA MET A 51 2.75 -12.70 -8.84
C MET A 51 3.61 -11.45 -9.05
N MET A 52 4.88 -11.50 -8.65
CA MET A 52 5.84 -10.41 -8.86
C MET A 52 6.66 -10.66 -10.13
N GLY A 53 6.97 -9.60 -10.88
CA GLY A 53 7.68 -9.66 -12.16
C GLY A 53 6.73 -9.44 -13.35
N SER A 54 7.28 -9.40 -14.56
CA SER A 54 6.54 -9.12 -15.80
C SER A 54 6.50 -10.37 -16.71
N PRO A 55 5.37 -10.63 -17.41
CA PRO A 55 5.27 -11.70 -18.40
C PRO A 55 6.36 -11.60 -19.47
N GLU A 56 6.80 -12.74 -20.01
CA GLU A 56 7.84 -12.76 -21.06
C GLU A 56 7.47 -11.95 -22.30
N SER A 57 6.18 -11.78 -22.57
CA SER A 57 5.64 -11.04 -23.71
C SER A 57 5.46 -9.54 -23.46
N GLU A 58 5.71 -9.04 -22.25
CA GLU A 58 5.52 -7.62 -21.93
C GLU A 58 6.58 -6.76 -22.63
N ALA A 59 6.12 -5.75 -23.38
CA ALA A 59 7.03 -4.82 -24.05
C ALA A 59 7.88 -4.08 -23.00
N GLU A 60 9.14 -3.80 -23.33
CA GLU A 60 10.10 -3.09 -22.46
C GLU A 60 10.54 -3.86 -21.19
N ARG A 61 10.15 -5.13 -21.03
CA ARG A 61 10.67 -6.01 -19.98
C ARG A 61 12.19 -6.19 -20.08
N PHE A 62 12.85 -6.24 -18.93
CA PHE A 62 14.25 -6.68 -18.79
C PHE A 62 14.37 -8.12 -18.29
N ASP A 63 15.53 -8.75 -18.53
CA ASP A 63 15.78 -10.17 -18.19
C ASP A 63 15.64 -10.50 -16.69
N ARG A 64 15.75 -9.49 -15.81
CA ARG A 64 15.70 -9.64 -14.35
C ARG A 64 14.29 -9.56 -13.75
N GLU A 65 13.25 -9.63 -14.57
CA GLU A 65 11.84 -9.50 -14.16
C GLU A 65 11.07 -10.81 -14.23
N THR A 66 11.74 -11.96 -14.07
CA THR A 66 11.10 -13.29 -14.08
C THR A 66 9.95 -13.38 -13.08
N GLN A 67 8.79 -13.82 -13.55
CA GLN A 67 7.61 -13.98 -12.70
C GLN A 67 7.80 -15.06 -11.64
N HIS A 68 7.48 -14.73 -10.39
CA HIS A 68 7.46 -15.65 -9.28
C HIS A 68 6.44 -15.22 -8.22
N GLU A 69 5.88 -16.19 -7.51
CA GLU A 69 4.90 -15.93 -6.46
C GLU A 69 5.59 -15.38 -5.20
N VAL A 70 5.07 -14.26 -4.68
CA VAL A 70 5.55 -13.63 -3.46
C VAL A 70 4.40 -13.57 -2.46
N THR A 71 4.68 -13.97 -1.22
CA THR A 71 3.76 -13.82 -0.09
C THR A 71 4.32 -12.85 0.93
N LEU A 72 3.60 -11.75 1.16
CA LEU A 72 3.84 -10.84 2.26
C LEU A 72 2.93 -11.24 3.42
N SER A 73 3.50 -11.91 4.42
CA SER A 73 2.76 -12.52 5.53
C SER A 73 2.22 -11.51 6.55
N LYS A 74 2.64 -10.24 6.45
CA LYS A 74 2.20 -9.14 7.30
C LYS A 74 1.82 -7.96 6.43
N GLY A 75 0.76 -7.26 6.84
CA GLY A 75 0.39 -6.00 6.23
C GLY A 75 1.36 -4.90 6.63
N PHE A 76 1.41 -3.86 5.82
CA PHE A 76 2.32 -2.74 6.02
C PHE A 76 1.72 -1.45 5.46
N TRP A 77 2.27 -0.33 5.92
CA TRP A 77 1.92 0.99 5.42
C TRP A 77 2.96 1.45 4.41
N ILE A 78 2.52 1.90 3.24
CA ILE A 78 3.39 2.46 2.20
C ILE A 78 2.97 3.90 1.89
N ALA A 79 3.95 4.77 1.61
CA ALA A 79 3.68 6.15 1.26
C ALA A 79 2.84 6.25 -0.03
N ASP A 80 1.80 7.08 -0.02
CA ASP A 80 0.90 7.34 -1.16
C ASP A 80 1.62 8.06 -2.32
N THR A 81 2.75 8.70 -2.01
CA THR A 81 3.60 9.41 -2.96
C THR A 81 5.06 9.10 -2.68
N THR A 82 5.94 9.33 -3.65
CA THR A 82 7.38 9.38 -3.37
C THR A 82 7.69 10.56 -2.43
N VAL A 83 8.81 10.47 -1.71
CA VAL A 83 9.30 11.60 -0.92
C VAL A 83 9.65 12.75 -1.86
N THR A 84 9.27 13.97 -1.47
CA THR A 84 9.51 15.22 -2.20
C THR A 84 10.66 16.02 -1.62
#